data_AF-A0A810NBE4-F1
#
_entry.id   AF-A0A810NBE4-F1
#
_cell.length_a   1.000
_cell.length_b   1.000
_cell.length_c   1.000
_cell.angle_alpha   90.00
_cell.angle_beta   90.00
_cell.angle_gamma   90.00
#
_symmetry.space_group_name_H-M   'P 1'
#
loop_
_entity.id
_entity.type
_entity.pdbx_description
1 polymer ?
#
loop_
_entity_poly.entity_id
_entity_poly.type
_entity_poly.pdbx_seq_one_letter_code
_entity_poly.pdbx_strand_id
1 'polypeptide(L)'
;MLRRLDQSAVSTVQDSQLVLMQRLDGLEAPLAASTLRLPAHSEQFLQVMAHDMVAVMGDGGSRYLWLAQTEIERHFTGPPSR
;
A
#
# COMPACT_ATOMS: atom_id res chain seq x y z
N MET A 1 -12.76 -2.63 -4.51
CA MET A 1 -11.50 -2.51 -3.75
C MET A 1 -10.76 -3.82 -3.85
N LEU A 2 -9.49 -3.78 -4.28
CA LEU A 2 -8.61 -4.93 -4.28
C LEU A 2 -8.10 -5.17 -2.87
N ARG A 3 -8.38 -6.35 -2.31
CA ARG A 3 -7.98 -6.72 -0.94
C ARG A 3 -6.56 -7.27 -0.88
N ARG A 4 -6.06 -7.79 -2.01
CA ARG A 4 -4.73 -8.38 -2.16
C ARG A 4 -4.19 -8.01 -3.53
N LEU A 5 -2.88 -7.83 -3.61
CA LEU A 5 -2.23 -7.61 -4.89
C LEU A 5 -1.81 -8.95 -5.48
N ASP A 6 -2.49 -9.36 -6.55
CA ASP A 6 -2.15 -10.55 -7.32
C ASP A 6 -1.97 -10.21 -8.80
N GLN A 7 -1.63 -11.22 -9.63
CA GLN A 7 -1.38 -11.01 -11.05
C GLN A 7 -2.57 -10.41 -11.81
N SER A 8 -3.81 -10.68 -11.38
CA SER A 8 -5.00 -10.14 -12.03
C SER A 8 -5.17 -8.64 -11.81
N ALA A 9 -4.58 -8.12 -10.73
CA ALA A 9 -4.64 -6.72 -10.33
C ALA A 9 -3.63 -5.83 -11.05
N VAL A 10 -2.62 -6.41 -11.71
CA VAL A 10 -1.46 -5.71 -12.27
C VAL A 10 -1.88 -4.63 -13.26
N SER A 11 -2.76 -4.95 -14.22
CA SER A 11 -3.22 -3.98 -15.22
C SER A 11 -3.95 -2.80 -14.58
N THR A 12 -4.81 -3.07 -13.60
CA THR A 12 -5.54 -2.03 -12.87
C THR A 12 -4.58 -1.10 -12.12
N VAL A 13 -3.53 -1.65 -11.53
CA VAL A 13 -2.50 -0.87 -10.83
C VAL A 13 -1.66 -0.04 -11.80
N GLN A 14 -1.35 -0.56 -13.00
CA GLN A 14 -0.63 0.19 -14.03
C GLN A 14 -1.43 1.36 -14.61
N ASP A 15 -2.74 1.18 -14.77
CA ASP A 15 -3.64 2.22 -15.29
C ASP A 15 -4.02 3.27 -14.21
N SER A 16 -3.64 3.04 -12.95
CA SER A 16 -3.97 3.92 -11.84
C SER A 16 -2.99 5.08 -11.71
N GLN A 17 -3.51 6.31 -11.67
CA GLN A 17 -2.71 7.52 -11.39
C GLN A 17 -2.32 7.64 -9.90
N LEU A 18 -3.04 6.92 -9.03
CA LEU A 18 -2.80 6.91 -7.59
C LEU A 18 -3.09 5.52 -7.02
N VAL A 19 -2.14 5.00 -6.25
CA VAL A 19 -2.26 3.69 -5.57
C VAL A 19 -1.99 3.88 -4.08
N LEU A 20 -2.93 3.43 -3.25
CA LEU A 20 -2.79 3.36 -1.80
C LEU A 20 -2.52 1.92 -1.39
N MET A 21 -1.45 1.69 -0.64
CA MET A 21 -1.05 0.35 -0.19
C MET A 21 -0.84 0.36 1.33
N GLN A 22 -1.44 -0.60 2.02
CA GLN A 22 -1.06 -0.94 3.39
C GLN A 22 0.22 -1.80 3.36
N ARG A 23 0.66 -2.29 4.52
CA ARG A 23 1.77 -3.25 4.60
C ARG A 23 1.51 -4.46 3.67
N LEU A 24 2.43 -4.69 2.76
CA LEU A 24 2.41 -5.80 1.82
C LEU A 24 3.17 -7.01 2.38
N ASP A 25 2.76 -8.21 2.00
CA ASP A 25 3.52 -9.42 2.32
C ASP A 25 4.66 -9.67 1.31
N GLY A 26 5.46 -10.71 1.55
CA GLY A 26 6.63 -11.03 0.71
C GLY A 26 6.30 -11.47 -0.72
N LEU A 27 5.03 -11.75 -1.05
CA LEU A 27 4.60 -12.04 -2.42
C LEU A 27 4.04 -10.79 -3.11
N GLU A 28 3.34 -9.94 -2.35
CA GLU A 28 2.74 -8.71 -2.85
C GLU A 28 3.78 -7.61 -3.08
N ALA A 29 4.78 -7.48 -2.21
CA ALA A 29 5.76 -6.40 -2.30
C ALA A 29 6.61 -6.45 -3.59
N PRO A 30 7.17 -7.61 -4.03
CA PRO A 30 7.85 -7.69 -5.32
C PRO A 30 6.92 -7.40 -6.50
N LEU A 31 5.65 -7.80 -6.41
CA LEU A 31 4.66 -7.54 -7.45
C LEU A 31 4.33 -6.05 -7.54
N ALA A 32 4.15 -5.36 -6.42
CA ALA A 32 3.96 -3.91 -6.37
C ALA A 32 5.19 -3.17 -6.91
N ALA A 33 6.40 -3.59 -6.47
CA ALA A 33 7.65 -2.98 -6.87
C ALA A 33 7.88 -3.07 -8.39
N SER A 34 7.64 -4.24 -8.97
CA SER A 34 7.75 -4.42 -10.43
C SER A 34 6.66 -3.68 -11.21
N THR A 35 5.41 -3.71 -10.73
CA THR A 35 4.27 -3.08 -11.40
C THR A 35 4.39 -1.56 -11.43
N LEU A 36 4.79 -0.95 -10.30
CA LEU A 36 4.91 0.50 -10.13
C LEU A 36 6.34 1.01 -10.36
N ARG A 37 7.27 0.14 -10.79
CA ARG A 37 8.70 0.46 -11.02
C ARG A 37 9.35 1.16 -9.81
N LEU A 38 9.07 0.64 -8.61
CA LEU A 38 9.56 1.22 -7.36
C LEU A 38 11.06 0.92 -7.18
N PRO A 39 11.81 1.80 -6.49
CA PRO A 39 13.16 1.50 -6.08
C PRO A 39 13.23 0.31 -5.10
N ALA A 40 14.35 -0.43 -5.10
CA ALA A 40 14.54 -1.61 -4.24
C ALA A 40 14.34 -1.34 -2.73
N HIS A 41 14.71 -0.15 -2.25
CA HIS A 41 14.49 0.23 -0.84
C HIS A 41 13.00 0.39 -0.50
N SER A 42 12.15 0.74 -1.48
CA SER A 42 10.71 0.87 -1.28
C SER A 42 10.05 -0.49 -1.14
N GLU A 43 10.52 -1.52 -1.88
CA GLU A 43 10.04 -2.89 -1.73
C GLU A 43 10.24 -3.42 -0.31
N GLN A 44 11.44 -3.25 0.24
CA GLN A 44 11.75 -3.66 1.61
C GLN A 44 10.91 -2.90 2.62
N PHE A 45 10.72 -1.59 2.41
CA PHE A 45 9.96 -0.76 3.32
C PHE A 45 8.46 -1.12 3.36
N LEU A 46 7.86 -1.41 2.19
CA LEU A 46 6.44 -1.84 2.10
C LEU A 46 6.14 -3.10 2.92
N GLN A 47 7.14 -3.97 3.14
CA GLN A 47 7.00 -5.19 3.93
C GLN A 47 7.09 -4.96 5.44
N VAL A 48 7.76 -3.89 5.87
CA VAL A 48 8.01 -3.59 7.29
C VAL A 48 7.22 -2.38 7.81
N MET A 49 6.39 -1.77 6.96
CA MET A 49 5.46 -0.70 7.35
C MET A 49 4.62 -1.10 8.57
N ALA A 50 4.40 -0.15 9.48
CA ALA A 50 3.47 -0.39 10.59
C ALA A 50 2.03 -0.53 10.07
N HIS A 51 1.15 -1.14 10.88
CA HIS A 51 -0.24 -1.42 10.48
C HIS A 51 -1.07 -0.16 10.26
N ASP A 52 -0.67 0.94 10.90
CA ASP A 52 -1.24 2.27 10.78
C ASP A 52 -0.55 3.13 9.72
N MET A 53 0.30 2.53 8.88
CA MET A 53 0.92 3.25 7.77
C MET A 53 0.26 2.90 6.43
N VAL A 54 0.20 3.89 5.55
CA VAL A 54 -0.20 3.73 4.15
C VAL A 54 0.84 4.36 3.24
N ALA A 55 1.24 3.63 2.21
CA ALA A 55 2.06 4.14 1.13
C ALA A 55 1.15 4.68 0.04
N VAL A 56 1.46 5.88 -0.44
CA VAL A 56 0.77 6.56 -1.53
C VAL A 56 1.75 6.71 -2.67
N MET A 57 1.45 6.05 -3.78
CA MET A 57 2.25 6.09 -5.01
C MET A 57 1.45 6.79 -6.11
N GLY A 58 2.08 7.74 -6.79
CA GLY A 58 1.52 8.39 -7.97
C GLY A 58 2.60 9.18 -8.71
N ASP A 59 2.20 9.95 -9.71
CA ASP A 59 3.12 10.67 -10.60
C ASP A 59 4.02 11.69 -9.87
N GLY A 60 3.58 12.18 -8.71
CA GLY A 60 4.33 13.10 -7.85
C GLY A 60 5.36 12.43 -6.93
N GLY A 61 5.55 11.12 -7.04
CA GLY A 61 6.46 10.32 -6.22
C GLY A 61 5.77 9.55 -5.09
N SER A 62 6.60 8.95 -4.24
CA SER A 62 6.17 8.06 -3.17
C SER A 62 6.10 8.78 -1.83
N ARG A 63 4.99 8.63 -1.10
CA ARG A 63 4.83 9.14 0.26
C ARG A 63 4.38 8.03 1.19
N TYR A 64 4.85 8.09 2.43
CA TYR A 64 4.48 7.16 3.50
C TYR A 64 3.80 7.97 4.60
N LEU A 65 2.54 7.65 4.86
CA LEU A 65 1.67 8.41 5.73
C LEU A 65 1.25 7.55 6.93
N TRP A 66 1.09 8.20 8.08
CA TRP A 66 0.51 7.60 9.28
C TRP A 66 -0.99 7.89 9.32
N LEU A 67 -1.78 6.87 9.62
CA LEU A 67 -3.21 6.97 9.85
C LEU A 67 -3.45 7.43 11.28
N ALA A 68 -3.98 8.63 11.44
CA ALA A 68 -4.41 9.17 12.72
C ALA A 68 -5.93 9.00 12.88
N GLN A 69 -6.39 7.76 13.03
CA GLN A 69 -7.81 7.48 13.20
C GLN A 69 -8.33 8.01 14.54
N THR A 70 -9.44 8.73 14.50
CA THR A 70 -10.18 9.16 15.69
C THR A 70 -10.80 7.97 16.42
N GLU A 71 -11.25 8.17 17.66
CA GLU A 71 -12.00 7.15 18.40
C GLU A 71 -13.30 6.75 17.69
N ILE A 72 -13.98 7.72 17.07
CA ILE A 72 -15.22 7.47 16.32
C ILE A 72 -14.93 6.58 15.12
N GLU A 73 -13.91 6.89 14.32
CA GLU A 73 -13.55 6.08 13.14
C GLU A 73 -13.14 4.66 13.53
N ARG A 74 -12.34 4.50 14.60
CA ARG A 74 -11.93 3.19 15.12
C ARG A 74 -13.12 2.34 15.58
N HIS A 75 -14.20 2.96 16.06
CA HIS A 75 -15.42 2.22 16.41
C HIS A 75 -16.07 1.55 15.19
N PHE A 76 -15.96 2.16 14.01
CA PHE A 76 -16.53 1.64 12.77
C PHE A 76 -15.57 0.73 11.98
N THR A 77 -14.26 1.03 11.99
CA THR A 77 -13.27 0.28 11.19
C THR A 77 -12.48 -0.74 11.98
N GLY A 78 -12.52 -0.70 13.31
CA GLY A 78 -11.55 -1.38 14.17
C GLY A 78 -10.18 -0.66 14.19
N PRO A 79 -9.21 -1.19 14.96
CA PRO A 79 -7.84 -0.69 14.94
C PRO A 79 -7.19 -0.94 13.57
N PRO A 80 -6.17 -0.15 13.18
CA PRO A 80 -5.42 -0.40 11.96
C PRO A 80 -4.87 -1.83 11.92
N SER A 81 -5.32 -2.59 10.93
CA SER A 81 -4.92 -3.98 10.69
C SER A 81 -4.85 -4.24 9.20
N ARG A 82 -4.11 -5.27 8.82
CA ARG A 82 -4.07 -5.76 7.44
C ARG A 82 -5.33 -6.53 7.07
#